data_AF-A0A330GGC8-F1
#
_entry.id   AF-A0A330GGC8-F1
#
_cell.length_a   1.000
_cell.length_b   1.000
_cell.length_c   1.000
_cell.angle_alpha   90.00
_cell.angle_beta   90.00
_cell.angle_gamma   90.00
#
_symmetry.space_group_name_H-M   'P 1'
#
loop_
_entity.id
_entity.type
_entity.pdbx_description
1 polymer ?
#
loop_
_entity_poly.entity_id
_entity_poly.type
_entity_poly.pdbx_seq_one_letter_code
_entity_poly.pdbx_strand_id
1 'polypeptide(L)'
;MKRASLITLLLLSSLGALNSARAMDYPLPPAGSRLIGQNQTYTIQEGDNKLQTIARRFNTAAQVILETNNTIAPVNPAPGTVITIPSQMLLPDTPREGIVVNLAELRLYYFPPGENIVQVFPLGIGQLGLETPVTTTRVSQKIPNPTWTPTPGIRARSLEQGIKLPPVVPAGPNNPLGRFALRLGVGNGEYLIHGTSAPDSVGLRVSSGCMRMNAPDIKALFEQVRVGTRVQIINEPVKFSVEPDGKRYIEVHRPLAQVEGENPQVSPITHSADFATFVSQAGSDKALIEKALSRRAGIPVVVSSGSSPSASNSVLSVQNSRVSAAVAEEEGEKVTQ
;
A
#
# COMPACT_ATOMS: atom_id res chain seq x y z
N MET A 1 36.42 -51.96 26.76
CA MET A 1 36.86 -50.95 25.79
C MET A 1 35.68 -50.57 24.88
N LYS A 2 35.26 -49.30 25.03
CA LYS A 2 34.46 -48.38 24.19
C LYS A 2 33.43 -48.95 23.19
N ARG A 3 32.15 -48.75 23.52
CA ARG A 3 30.99 -48.72 22.60
C ARG A 3 31.00 -47.38 21.85
N ALA A 4 30.92 -47.41 20.53
CA ALA A 4 30.77 -46.21 19.69
C ALA A 4 29.28 -45.95 19.45
N SER A 5 28.75 -44.86 20.03
CA SER A 5 27.45 -44.30 19.65
C SER A 5 27.62 -43.40 18.44
N LEU A 6 26.98 -43.75 17.33
CA LEU A 6 26.80 -42.86 16.18
C LEU A 6 25.62 -41.92 16.50
N ILE A 7 25.91 -40.65 16.78
CA ILE A 7 24.89 -39.60 16.87
C ILE A 7 24.72 -39.03 15.46
N THR A 8 23.61 -39.37 14.81
CA THR A 8 23.22 -38.80 13.51
C THR A 8 22.64 -37.41 13.75
N LEU A 9 23.42 -36.38 13.45
CA LEU A 9 22.98 -34.98 13.52
C LEU A 9 22.17 -34.64 12.26
N LEU A 10 20.84 -34.62 12.37
CA LEU A 10 19.93 -34.12 11.34
C LEU A 10 20.01 -32.58 11.33
N LEU A 11 20.79 -32.03 10.41
CA LEU A 11 20.78 -30.61 10.05
C LEU A 11 19.51 -30.32 9.23
N LEU A 12 18.46 -29.82 9.89
CA LEU A 12 17.36 -29.15 9.19
C LEU A 12 17.90 -27.83 8.63
N SER A 13 18.22 -27.81 7.34
CA SER A 13 18.48 -26.58 6.61
C SER A 13 17.17 -25.80 6.45
N SER A 14 16.96 -24.77 7.27
CA SER A 14 15.95 -23.76 7.02
C SER A 14 16.38 -22.93 5.80
N LEU A 15 15.74 -23.16 4.65
CA LEU A 15 15.81 -22.23 3.53
C LEU A 15 15.04 -20.96 3.91
N GLY A 16 15.71 -20.07 4.64
CA GLY A 16 15.29 -18.68 4.72
C GLY A 16 15.54 -18.05 3.36
N ALA A 17 14.50 -17.93 2.53
CA ALA A 17 14.58 -17.09 1.34
C ALA A 17 14.81 -15.66 1.82
N LEU A 18 16.05 -15.18 1.70
CA LEU A 18 16.38 -13.77 1.85
C LEU A 18 15.71 -13.02 0.69
N ASN A 19 14.44 -12.67 0.87
CA ASN A 19 13.73 -11.76 -0.02
C ASN A 19 14.40 -10.38 0.12
N SER A 20 15.43 -10.17 -0.69
CA SER A 20 15.94 -8.84 -0.96
C SER A 20 14.76 -8.00 -1.44
N ALA A 21 14.55 -6.82 -0.85
CA ALA A 21 13.49 -5.89 -1.23
C ALA A 21 13.60 -5.58 -2.73
N ARG A 22 12.83 -6.31 -3.52
CA ARG A 22 12.61 -6.08 -4.95
C ARG A 22 11.22 -5.47 -5.11
N ALA A 23 11.03 -4.78 -6.22
CA ALA A 23 9.69 -4.48 -6.71
C ALA A 23 8.85 -5.76 -6.62
N MET A 24 7.58 -5.64 -6.22
CA MET A 24 6.68 -6.79 -6.34
C MET A 24 6.33 -6.91 -7.82
N ASP A 25 7.09 -7.75 -8.51
CA ASP A 25 6.87 -8.08 -9.92
C ASP A 25 5.72 -9.07 -10.00
N TYR A 26 4.63 -8.67 -10.64
CA TYR A 26 3.50 -9.55 -10.91
C TYR A 26 3.47 -9.88 -12.40
N PRO A 27 3.31 -11.16 -12.79
CA PRO A 27 2.96 -11.49 -14.16
C PRO A 27 1.68 -10.75 -14.55
N LEU A 28 1.65 -10.18 -15.76
CA LEU A 28 0.40 -9.63 -16.27
C LEU A 28 -0.63 -10.77 -16.40
N PRO A 29 -1.88 -10.53 -15.97
CA PRO A 29 -2.91 -11.54 -16.08
C PRO A 29 -3.31 -11.70 -17.56
N PRO A 30 -3.94 -12.83 -17.92
CA PRO A 30 -4.43 -13.08 -19.28
C PRO A 30 -5.31 -11.93 -19.79
N ALA A 31 -5.45 -11.85 -21.12
CA ALA A 31 -6.33 -10.87 -21.74
C ALA A 31 -7.75 -10.94 -21.13
N GLY A 32 -8.32 -9.78 -20.80
CA GLY A 32 -9.63 -9.67 -20.16
C GLY A 32 -9.64 -9.87 -18.63
N SER A 33 -8.57 -10.36 -18.01
CA SER A 33 -8.44 -10.44 -16.55
C SER A 33 -7.73 -9.22 -15.99
N ARG A 34 -8.12 -8.74 -14.81
CA ARG A 34 -7.43 -7.64 -14.09
C ARG A 34 -6.87 -8.09 -12.74
N LEU A 35 -7.23 -9.27 -12.25
CA LEU A 35 -6.80 -9.78 -10.96
C LEU A 35 -5.35 -10.26 -11.02
N ILE A 36 -4.51 -9.75 -10.12
CA ILE A 36 -3.11 -10.15 -9.95
C ILE A 36 -2.79 -10.46 -8.50
N GLY A 37 -1.74 -11.26 -8.31
CA GLY A 37 -1.19 -11.56 -6.99
C GLY A 37 -2.10 -12.42 -6.12
N GLN A 38 -1.63 -12.69 -4.91
CA GLN A 38 -2.37 -13.41 -3.87
C GLN A 38 -2.06 -12.80 -2.52
N ASN A 39 -3.09 -12.65 -1.68
CA ASN A 39 -2.92 -12.16 -0.31
C ASN A 39 -2.07 -13.14 0.49
N GLN A 40 -1.25 -12.60 1.39
CA GLN A 40 -0.39 -13.42 2.25
C GLN A 40 -0.87 -13.29 3.70
N THR A 41 -0.64 -14.33 4.49
CA THR A 41 -0.83 -14.28 5.94
C THR A 41 0.52 -14.04 6.60
N TYR A 42 0.56 -13.15 7.59
CA TYR A 42 1.76 -12.85 8.34
C TYR A 42 1.46 -12.82 9.84
N THR A 43 2.24 -13.55 10.62
CA THR A 43 2.21 -13.46 12.08
C THR A 43 3.23 -12.43 12.52
N ILE A 44 2.78 -11.43 13.26
CA ILE A 44 3.62 -10.32 13.73
C ILE A 44 4.67 -10.86 14.70
N GLN A 45 5.92 -10.51 14.45
CA GLN A 45 7.07 -11.04 15.18
C GLN A 45 7.46 -10.11 16.33
N GLU A 46 8.21 -10.65 17.29
CA GLU A 46 8.89 -9.84 18.29
C GLU A 46 9.87 -8.88 17.57
N GLY A 47 9.75 -7.57 17.85
CA GLY A 47 10.51 -6.52 17.16
C GLY A 47 9.77 -5.79 16.02
N ASP A 48 8.61 -6.27 15.58
CA ASP A 48 7.73 -5.54 14.64
C ASP A 48 6.96 -4.39 15.33
N ASN A 49 7.69 -3.44 15.90
CA ASN A 49 7.15 -2.37 16.74
C ASN A 49 6.46 -1.23 15.97
N LYS A 50 6.49 -1.25 14.62
CA LYS A 50 5.89 -0.24 13.75
C LYS A 50 5.29 -0.89 12.51
N LEU A 51 4.04 -0.56 12.21
CA LEU A 51 3.36 -1.08 11.01
C LEU A 51 4.06 -0.65 9.71
N GLN A 52 4.69 0.53 9.67
CA GLN A 52 5.46 1.01 8.53
C GLN A 52 6.67 0.11 8.22
N THR A 53 7.29 -0.48 9.26
CA THR A 53 8.40 -1.42 9.07
C THR A 53 7.91 -2.71 8.42
N ILE A 54 6.75 -3.23 8.87
CA ILE A 54 6.10 -4.39 8.25
C ILE A 54 5.72 -4.07 6.80
N ALA A 55 5.07 -2.93 6.58
CA ALA A 55 4.63 -2.50 5.24
C ALA A 55 5.80 -2.41 4.25
N ARG A 56 6.93 -1.82 4.67
CA ARG A 56 8.16 -1.75 3.86
C ARG A 56 8.76 -3.12 3.57
N ARG A 57 8.69 -4.08 4.51
CA ARG A 57 9.15 -5.46 4.30
C ARG A 57 8.37 -6.16 3.19
N PHE A 58 7.07 -5.90 3.11
CA PHE A 58 6.16 -6.47 2.12
C PHE A 58 5.90 -5.56 0.90
N ASN A 59 6.68 -4.49 0.76
CA ASN A 59 6.56 -3.48 -0.28
C ASN A 59 5.11 -2.99 -0.51
N THR A 60 4.43 -2.63 0.59
CA THR A 60 3.06 -2.11 0.60
C THR A 60 2.96 -0.87 1.49
N ALA A 61 1.78 -0.26 1.57
CA ALA A 61 1.52 0.88 2.43
C ALA A 61 0.88 0.43 3.76
N ALA A 62 1.33 1.00 4.88
CA ALA A 62 0.77 0.69 6.20
C ALA A 62 -0.74 0.95 6.26
N GLN A 63 -1.21 2.04 5.63
CA GLN A 63 -2.63 2.36 5.53
C GLN A 63 -3.44 1.26 4.84
N VAL A 64 -2.91 0.62 3.79
CA VAL A 64 -3.60 -0.45 3.08
C VAL A 64 -3.63 -1.72 3.95
N ILE A 65 -2.58 -2.01 4.72
CA ILE A 65 -2.63 -3.08 5.73
C ILE A 65 -3.73 -2.79 6.77
N LEU A 66 -3.88 -1.55 7.24
CA LEU A 66 -4.95 -1.18 8.17
C LEU A 66 -6.35 -1.35 7.57
N GLU A 67 -6.53 -0.97 6.31
CA GLU A 67 -7.81 -1.17 5.59
C GLU A 67 -8.18 -2.65 5.54
N THR A 68 -7.22 -3.51 5.21
CA THR A 68 -7.43 -4.96 5.12
C THR A 68 -7.71 -5.59 6.48
N ASN A 69 -7.05 -5.11 7.54
CA ASN A 69 -7.12 -5.68 8.88
C ASN A 69 -7.89 -4.76 9.84
N ASN A 70 -9.22 -4.82 9.81
CA ASN A 70 -10.10 -3.95 10.62
C ASN A 70 -9.98 -4.11 12.16
N THR A 71 -9.05 -4.93 12.63
CA THR A 71 -8.92 -5.41 14.02
C THR A 71 -7.58 -5.08 14.66
N ILE A 72 -6.63 -4.49 13.92
CA ILE A 72 -5.30 -4.19 14.46
C ILE A 72 -5.24 -2.76 15.01
N ALA A 73 -4.58 -2.60 16.17
CA ALA A 73 -4.25 -1.28 16.68
C ALA A 73 -3.35 -0.56 15.65
N PRO A 74 -3.69 0.67 15.25
CA PRO A 74 -3.15 1.27 14.03
C PRO A 74 -1.65 1.58 14.04
N VAL A 75 -1.00 1.52 15.21
CA VAL A 75 0.36 2.05 15.40
C VAL A 75 1.34 0.95 15.84
N ASN A 76 0.98 0.16 16.86
CA ASN A 76 1.87 -0.85 17.47
C ASN A 76 1.13 -2.19 17.55
N PRO A 77 1.21 -3.03 16.51
CA PRO A 77 0.51 -4.29 16.53
C PRO A 77 1.23 -5.29 17.45
N ALA A 78 0.47 -6.08 18.22
CA ALA A 78 1.04 -7.00 19.20
C ALA A 78 1.70 -8.21 18.52
N PRO A 79 2.89 -8.68 18.97
CA PRO A 79 3.45 -9.95 18.53
C PRO A 79 2.46 -11.11 18.68
N GLY A 80 2.50 -12.05 17.75
CA GLY A 80 1.56 -13.18 17.66
C GLY A 80 0.23 -12.84 16.98
N THR A 81 -0.07 -11.56 16.73
CA THR A 81 -1.26 -11.17 15.93
C THR A 81 -1.06 -11.65 14.49
N VAL A 82 -2.05 -12.35 13.95
CA VAL A 82 -2.08 -12.76 12.55
C VAL A 82 -2.72 -11.64 11.73
N ILE A 83 -2.09 -11.22 10.65
CA ILE A 83 -2.60 -10.20 9.73
C ILE A 83 -2.57 -10.71 8.29
N THR A 84 -3.43 -10.11 7.46
CA THR A 84 -3.39 -10.28 6.01
C THR A 84 -2.53 -9.17 5.40
N ILE A 85 -1.56 -9.55 4.58
CA ILE A 85 -0.77 -8.64 3.74
C ILE A 85 -1.47 -8.54 2.36
N PRO A 86 -1.97 -7.36 1.97
CA PRO A 86 -2.76 -7.17 0.76
C PRO A 86 -1.88 -7.15 -0.49
N SER A 87 -1.54 -8.34 -0.97
CA SER A 87 -0.73 -8.58 -2.18
C SER A 87 -1.57 -9.06 -3.37
N GLN A 88 -2.88 -9.25 -3.21
CA GLN A 88 -3.83 -9.44 -4.31
C GLN A 88 -4.54 -8.12 -4.62
N MET A 89 -4.67 -7.78 -5.90
CA MET A 89 -5.33 -6.55 -6.34
C MET A 89 -5.88 -6.69 -7.77
N LEU A 90 -6.84 -5.83 -8.11
CA LEU A 90 -7.24 -5.53 -9.47
C LEU A 90 -6.32 -4.44 -10.03
N LEU A 91 -5.83 -4.62 -11.25
CA LEU A 91 -5.18 -3.55 -11.99
C LEU A 91 -6.16 -2.39 -12.24
N PRO A 92 -5.72 -1.12 -12.21
CA PRO A 92 -6.56 0.01 -12.64
C PRO A 92 -7.07 -0.14 -14.06
N ASP A 93 -8.24 0.46 -14.38
CA ASP A 93 -8.82 0.37 -15.72
C ASP A 93 -8.21 1.40 -16.67
N THR A 94 -6.93 1.21 -16.95
CA THR A 94 -6.10 2.14 -17.70
C THR A 94 -5.25 1.35 -18.70
N PRO A 95 -4.73 2.01 -19.75
CA PRO A 95 -3.73 1.38 -20.60
C PRO A 95 -2.58 0.82 -19.76
N ARG A 96 -2.22 -0.44 -19.98
CA ARG A 96 -1.09 -1.13 -19.33
C ARG A 96 0.24 -0.65 -19.91
N GLU A 97 0.51 0.64 -19.79
CA GLU A 97 1.62 1.32 -20.44
C GLU A 97 2.25 2.37 -19.51
N GLY A 98 3.57 2.32 -19.39
CA GLY A 98 4.32 3.33 -18.65
C GLY A 98 3.98 3.26 -17.17
N ILE A 99 3.75 4.43 -16.56
CA ILE A 99 3.45 4.56 -15.14
C ILE A 99 1.98 4.92 -14.96
N VAL A 100 1.29 4.19 -14.09
CA VAL A 100 -0.03 4.54 -13.58
C VAL A 100 0.07 4.70 -12.07
N VAL A 101 -0.36 5.85 -11.55
CA VAL A 101 -0.44 6.11 -10.11
C VAL A 101 -1.90 6.19 -9.73
N ASN A 102 -2.33 5.36 -8.78
CA ASN A 102 -3.65 5.51 -8.18
C ASN A 102 -3.51 6.05 -6.76
N LEU A 103 -3.91 7.30 -6.59
CA LEU A 103 -3.74 8.05 -5.33
C LEU A 103 -4.60 7.44 -4.20
N ALA A 104 -5.79 6.92 -4.52
CA ALA A 104 -6.73 6.38 -3.52
C ALA A 104 -6.18 5.13 -2.81
N GLU A 105 -5.30 4.38 -3.46
CA GLU A 105 -4.71 3.15 -2.92
C GLU A 105 -3.21 3.26 -2.65
N LEU A 106 -2.62 4.46 -2.84
CA LEU A 106 -1.22 4.75 -2.56
C LEU A 106 -0.25 3.82 -3.32
N ARG A 107 -0.59 3.47 -4.56
CA ARG A 107 0.21 2.57 -5.41
C ARG A 107 0.63 3.24 -6.72
N LEU A 108 1.83 2.89 -7.14
CA LEU A 108 2.35 3.10 -8.48
C LEU A 108 2.48 1.75 -9.18
N TYR A 109 1.93 1.67 -10.37
CA TYR A 109 2.04 0.55 -11.30
C TYR A 109 2.98 0.97 -12.42
N TYR A 110 4.04 0.20 -12.67
CA TYR A 110 4.89 0.38 -13.83
C TYR A 110 4.76 -0.83 -14.75
N PHE A 111 4.49 -0.56 -16.01
CA PHE A 111 4.39 -1.55 -17.09
C PHE A 111 5.63 -1.41 -17.98
N PRO A 112 6.69 -2.23 -17.78
CA PRO A 112 7.90 -2.15 -18.57
C PRO A 112 7.62 -2.49 -20.04
N PRO A 113 8.11 -1.70 -21.02
CA PRO A 113 7.88 -1.98 -22.42
C PRO A 113 8.46 -3.32 -22.86
N GLY A 114 7.62 -4.17 -23.48
CA GLY A 114 8.03 -5.47 -24.01
C GLY A 114 8.09 -6.60 -22.98
N GLU A 115 7.70 -6.34 -21.73
CA GLU A 115 7.66 -7.35 -20.69
C GLU A 115 6.21 -7.70 -20.31
N ASN A 116 5.94 -8.97 -20.04
CA ASN A 116 4.62 -9.43 -19.60
C ASN A 116 4.48 -9.37 -18.07
N ILE A 117 4.87 -8.25 -17.47
CA ILE A 117 4.82 -8.01 -16.02
C ILE A 117 4.28 -6.62 -15.70
N VAL A 118 3.88 -6.44 -14.45
CA VAL A 118 3.61 -5.15 -13.83
C VAL A 118 4.34 -5.09 -12.50
N GLN A 119 5.08 -4.01 -12.28
CA GLN A 119 5.77 -3.74 -11.03
C GLN A 119 4.90 -2.81 -10.19
N VAL A 120 4.61 -3.19 -8.95
CA VAL A 120 3.78 -2.40 -8.04
C VAL A 120 4.60 -1.88 -6.88
N PHE A 121 4.50 -0.59 -6.61
CA PHE A 121 5.24 0.11 -5.56
C PHE A 121 4.30 0.91 -4.65
N PRO A 122 4.54 0.92 -3.33
CA PRO A 122 3.84 1.83 -2.43
C PRO A 122 4.37 3.25 -2.59
N LEU A 123 3.50 4.22 -2.33
CA LEU A 123 3.80 5.62 -2.62
C LEU A 123 3.24 6.55 -1.54
N GLY A 124 4.01 7.56 -1.14
CA GLY A 124 3.54 8.69 -0.33
C GLY A 124 3.14 9.87 -1.23
N ILE A 125 2.02 10.53 -0.96
CA ILE A 125 1.42 11.55 -1.83
C ILE A 125 1.28 12.92 -1.14
N GLY A 126 0.78 13.90 -1.89
CA GLY A 126 0.42 15.22 -1.40
C GLY A 126 -0.54 15.19 -0.22
N GLN A 127 -0.25 15.98 0.81
CA GLN A 127 -1.18 16.23 1.91
C GLN A 127 -2.38 17.05 1.44
N LEU A 128 -3.41 17.12 2.28
CA LEU A 128 -4.58 17.95 2.05
C LEU A 128 -4.17 19.43 1.83
N GLY A 129 -4.77 20.08 0.83
CA GLY A 129 -4.47 21.43 0.37
C GLY A 129 -3.21 21.55 -0.51
N LEU A 130 -2.46 20.46 -0.69
CA LEU A 130 -1.26 20.37 -1.52
C LEU A 130 -1.26 19.04 -2.28
N GLU A 131 -2.41 18.68 -2.82
CA GLU A 131 -2.65 17.37 -3.41
C GLU A 131 -1.74 17.13 -4.63
N THR A 132 -1.43 15.85 -4.84
CA THR A 132 -0.91 15.39 -6.12
C THR A 132 -2.04 15.48 -7.16
N PRO A 133 -1.86 16.18 -8.29
CA PRO A 133 -2.94 16.39 -9.25
C PRO A 133 -3.27 15.11 -10.02
N VAL A 134 -4.56 14.87 -10.25
CA VAL A 134 -5.06 13.88 -11.23
C VAL A 134 -4.82 14.42 -12.63
N THR A 135 -4.03 13.70 -13.44
CA THR A 135 -3.60 14.18 -14.75
C THR A 135 -2.94 13.07 -15.58
N THR A 136 -2.81 13.28 -16.89
CA THR A 136 -1.89 12.49 -17.74
C THR A 136 -0.72 13.37 -18.16
N THR A 137 0.49 12.88 -17.97
CA THR A 137 1.74 13.57 -18.25
C THR A 137 2.83 12.57 -18.69
N ARG A 138 4.10 12.98 -18.62
CA ARG A 138 5.26 12.12 -18.90
C ARG A 138 6.39 12.42 -17.93
N VAL A 139 7.34 11.50 -17.84
CA VAL A 139 8.65 11.79 -17.25
C VAL A 139 9.39 12.77 -18.14
N SER A 140 9.62 13.99 -17.66
CA SER A 140 10.31 15.05 -18.40
C SER A 140 11.82 15.03 -18.19
N GLN A 141 12.28 14.56 -17.02
CA GLN A 141 13.70 14.52 -16.68
C GLN A 141 13.98 13.40 -15.68
N LYS A 142 15.16 12.79 -15.78
CA LYS A 142 15.73 11.88 -14.78
C LYS A 142 16.88 12.60 -14.08
N ILE A 143 16.84 12.68 -12.75
CA ILE A 143 17.80 13.42 -11.94
C ILE A 143 18.46 12.46 -10.92
N PRO A 144 19.68 11.97 -11.19
CA PRO A 144 20.45 11.24 -10.18
C PRO A 144 21.05 12.24 -9.17
N ASN A 145 21.12 11.83 -7.90
CA ASN A 145 21.64 12.64 -6.79
C ASN A 145 21.10 14.09 -6.81
N PRO A 146 19.77 14.29 -6.74
CA PRO A 146 19.19 15.61 -6.86
C PRO A 146 19.61 16.52 -5.71
N THR A 147 19.83 17.80 -5.99
CA THR A 147 19.73 18.86 -4.98
C THR A 147 18.26 19.20 -4.77
N TRP A 148 17.90 19.68 -3.58
CA TRP A 148 16.55 20.15 -3.31
C TRP A 148 16.52 21.65 -3.02
N THR A 149 15.74 22.38 -3.80
CA THR A 149 15.46 23.80 -3.59
C THR A 149 14.01 23.93 -3.12
N PRO A 150 13.76 24.22 -1.82
CA PRO A 150 12.40 24.42 -1.33
C PRO A 150 11.68 25.53 -2.10
N THR A 151 10.41 25.30 -2.44
CA THR A 151 9.56 26.34 -3.05
C THR A 151 9.25 27.45 -2.04
N PRO A 152 8.87 28.66 -2.48
CA PRO A 152 8.47 29.75 -1.57
C PRO A 152 7.40 29.31 -0.56
N GLY A 153 6.38 28.57 -1.01
CA GLY A 153 5.32 28.05 -0.14
C GLY A 153 5.81 27.05 0.91
N ILE A 154 6.75 26.16 0.56
CA ILE A 154 7.38 25.25 1.53
C ILE A 154 8.17 26.06 2.58
N ARG A 155 8.93 27.07 2.15
CA ARG A 155 9.71 27.92 3.07
C ARG A 155 8.80 28.66 4.04
N ALA A 156 7.70 29.24 3.56
CA ALA A 156 6.74 29.95 4.40
C ALA A 156 6.16 29.03 5.48
N ARG A 157 5.63 27.86 5.10
CA ARG A 157 5.05 26.89 6.05
C ARG A 157 6.08 26.33 7.04
N SER A 158 7.31 26.06 6.60
CA SER A 158 8.37 25.64 7.52
C SER A 158 8.73 26.75 8.51
N LEU A 159 8.74 28.01 8.05
CA LEU A 159 9.02 29.15 8.92
C LEU A 159 7.93 29.37 9.98
N GLU A 160 6.65 29.17 9.63
CA GLU A 160 5.51 29.17 10.58
C GLU A 160 5.69 28.13 11.70
N GLN A 161 6.40 27.03 11.42
CA GLN A 161 6.76 25.99 12.39
C GLN A 161 8.10 26.24 13.09
N GLY A 162 8.72 27.41 12.91
CA GLY A 162 10.02 27.76 13.49
C GLY A 162 11.22 27.10 12.78
N ILE A 163 11.03 26.49 11.62
CA ILE A 163 12.06 25.78 10.86
C ILE A 163 12.55 26.66 9.70
N LYS A 164 13.77 27.20 9.81
CA LYS A 164 14.43 27.95 8.72
C LYS A 164 15.13 26.99 7.76
N LEU A 165 14.57 26.81 6.57
CA LEU A 165 15.17 25.97 5.52
C LEU A 165 16.32 26.66 4.78
N PRO A 166 17.40 25.94 4.42
CA PRO A 166 18.47 26.50 3.59
C PRO A 166 17.96 26.81 2.16
N PRO A 167 18.64 27.70 1.41
CA PRO A 167 18.27 28.01 0.02
C PRO A 167 18.30 26.75 -0.86
N VAL A 168 19.30 25.89 -0.67
CA VAL A 168 19.46 24.61 -1.34
C VAL A 168 19.93 23.58 -0.32
N VAL A 169 19.32 22.39 -0.35
CA VAL A 169 19.82 21.19 0.33
C VAL A 169 20.64 20.39 -0.69
N PRO A 170 21.93 20.13 -0.43
CA PRO A 170 22.77 19.39 -1.35
C PRO A 170 22.32 17.92 -1.46
N ALA A 171 22.79 17.22 -2.49
CA ALA A 171 22.61 15.78 -2.59
C ALA A 171 23.26 15.07 -1.39
N GLY A 172 22.63 14.01 -0.89
CA GLY A 172 23.17 13.23 0.22
C GLY A 172 22.09 12.48 1.02
N PRO A 173 22.47 11.76 2.08
CA PRO A 173 21.54 10.94 2.88
C PRO A 173 20.37 11.71 3.48
N ASN A 174 20.57 13.00 3.79
CA ASN A 174 19.56 13.85 4.42
C ASN A 174 18.70 14.62 3.40
N ASN A 175 18.96 14.48 2.10
CA ASN A 175 18.18 15.17 1.08
C ASN A 175 16.76 14.57 1.03
N PRO A 176 15.69 15.38 1.17
CA PRO A 176 14.32 14.88 1.21
C PRO A 176 13.84 14.30 -0.13
N LEU A 177 14.57 14.54 -1.23
CA LEU A 177 14.33 13.92 -2.53
C LEU A 177 15.01 12.54 -2.67
N GLY A 178 15.78 12.10 -1.67
CA GLY A 178 16.56 10.88 -1.74
C GLY A 178 17.67 10.96 -2.81
N ARG A 179 18.00 9.81 -3.40
CA ARG A 179 19.11 9.69 -4.38
C ARG A 179 18.67 9.77 -5.84
N PHE A 180 17.38 9.65 -6.11
CA PHE A 180 16.84 9.59 -7.47
C PHE A 180 15.52 10.34 -7.53
N ALA A 181 15.31 11.09 -8.61
CA ALA A 181 14.05 11.75 -8.89
C ALA A 181 13.71 11.69 -10.39
N LEU A 182 12.43 11.49 -10.67
CA LEU A 182 11.80 11.59 -11.98
C LEU A 182 10.94 12.85 -11.97
N ARG A 183 11.33 13.86 -12.74
CA ARG A 183 10.52 15.07 -12.91
C ARG A 183 9.37 14.78 -13.85
N LEU A 184 8.19 15.30 -13.54
CA LEU A 184 7.02 15.18 -14.41
C LEU A 184 6.87 16.41 -15.31
N GLY A 185 6.22 16.25 -16.46
CA GLY A 185 5.94 17.33 -17.41
C GLY A 185 4.71 18.17 -17.07
N VAL A 186 4.32 18.27 -15.79
CA VAL A 186 3.13 18.98 -15.31
C VAL A 186 3.51 20.03 -14.27
N GLY A 187 2.69 21.09 -14.16
CA GLY A 187 2.90 22.18 -13.18
C GLY A 187 4.27 22.83 -13.35
N ASN A 188 4.68 23.15 -14.58
CA ASN A 188 6.02 23.69 -14.89
C ASN A 188 7.20 22.85 -14.35
N GLY A 189 6.97 21.55 -14.15
CA GLY A 189 7.98 20.62 -13.64
C GLY A 189 8.10 20.58 -12.12
N GLU A 190 7.14 21.14 -11.38
CA GLU A 190 7.16 21.18 -9.90
C GLU A 190 6.90 19.82 -9.25
N TYR A 191 6.28 18.88 -9.97
CA TYR A 191 5.95 17.55 -9.45
C TYR A 191 7.02 16.51 -9.79
N LEU A 192 7.40 15.71 -8.80
CA LEU A 192 8.40 14.65 -8.93
C LEU A 192 7.87 13.33 -8.37
N ILE A 193 8.32 12.22 -8.96
CA ILE A 193 8.37 10.90 -8.30
C ILE A 193 9.79 10.71 -7.81
N HIS A 194 10.02 10.56 -6.51
CA HIS A 194 11.36 10.63 -5.94
C HIS A 194 11.54 9.74 -4.71
N GLY A 195 12.80 9.51 -4.31
CA GLY A 195 13.13 8.82 -3.07
C GLY A 195 12.85 9.68 -1.83
N THR A 196 13.08 9.19 -0.63
CA THR A 196 12.92 10.02 0.58
C THR A 196 13.97 9.68 1.62
N SER A 197 14.41 10.68 2.38
CA SER A 197 15.20 10.48 3.60
C SER A 197 14.33 10.09 4.81
N ALA A 198 13.01 10.22 4.70
CA ALA A 198 12.03 9.83 5.71
C ALA A 198 11.19 8.65 5.20
N PRO A 199 11.67 7.40 5.28
CA PRO A 199 11.01 6.26 4.63
C PRO A 199 9.64 5.94 5.24
N ASP A 200 9.42 6.27 6.51
CA ASP A 200 8.11 6.11 7.17
C ASP A 200 7.03 7.07 6.60
N SER A 201 7.40 7.98 5.67
CA SER A 201 6.45 8.81 4.91
C SER A 201 5.85 8.12 3.68
N VAL A 202 6.38 6.98 3.24
CA VAL A 202 5.83 6.22 2.12
C VAL A 202 4.53 5.54 2.56
N GLY A 203 3.48 5.64 1.74
CA GLY A 203 2.15 5.18 2.10
C GLY A 203 1.38 6.16 3.01
N LEU A 204 1.78 7.44 3.05
CA LEU A 204 1.08 8.52 3.76
C LEU A 204 0.86 9.75 2.86
N ARG A 205 -0.08 10.60 3.27
CA ARG A 205 -0.37 11.90 2.64
C ARG A 205 0.35 13.02 3.38
N VAL A 206 1.62 13.27 3.05
CA VAL A 206 2.48 14.20 3.82
C VAL A 206 3.37 15.10 2.96
N SER A 207 3.38 14.91 1.64
CA SER A 207 4.21 15.74 0.77
C SER A 207 3.51 17.05 0.39
N SER A 208 4.24 17.97 -0.23
CA SER A 208 3.65 19.15 -0.88
C SER A 208 3.33 18.89 -2.36
N GLY A 209 2.70 17.76 -2.66
CA GLY A 209 2.23 17.37 -3.99
C GLY A 209 3.11 16.36 -4.73
N CYS A 210 4.40 16.25 -4.38
CA CYS A 210 5.31 15.26 -4.94
C CYS A 210 5.01 13.83 -4.45
N MET A 211 5.53 12.84 -5.16
CA MET A 211 5.32 11.43 -4.88
C MET A 211 6.60 10.79 -4.33
N ARG A 212 6.51 10.20 -3.13
CA ARG A 212 7.63 9.64 -2.39
C ARG A 212 7.66 8.12 -2.47
N MET A 213 8.81 7.54 -2.76
CA MET A 213 9.04 6.10 -2.81
C MET A 213 10.18 5.70 -1.86
N ASN A 214 10.23 4.43 -1.46
CA ASN A 214 11.39 3.93 -0.71
C ASN A 214 12.65 3.99 -1.58
N ALA A 215 13.82 4.07 -0.93
CA ALA A 215 15.09 4.17 -1.64
C ALA A 215 15.37 3.01 -2.63
N PRO A 216 15.09 1.72 -2.30
CA PRO A 216 15.24 0.64 -3.27
C PRO A 216 14.26 0.77 -4.44
N ASP A 217 13.01 1.12 -4.16
CA ASP A 217 11.94 1.21 -5.17
C ASP A 217 12.21 2.31 -6.19
N ILE A 218 12.56 3.53 -5.74
CA ILE A 218 12.88 4.61 -6.67
C ILE A 218 14.12 4.30 -7.51
N LYS A 219 15.11 3.59 -6.95
CA LYS A 219 16.30 3.19 -7.69
C LYS A 219 15.91 2.22 -8.81
N ALA A 220 15.14 1.19 -8.50
CA ALA A 220 14.68 0.20 -9.46
C ALA A 220 13.84 0.84 -10.58
N LEU A 221 12.90 1.72 -10.22
CA LEU A 221 12.08 2.45 -11.19
C LEU A 221 12.95 3.39 -12.05
N PHE A 222 13.87 4.13 -11.44
CA PHE A 222 14.76 5.06 -12.12
C PHE A 222 15.65 4.36 -13.14
N GLU A 223 16.11 3.13 -12.87
CA GLU A 223 16.96 2.38 -13.80
C GLU A 223 16.21 1.95 -15.07
N GLN A 224 14.92 1.65 -14.95
CA GLN A 224 14.10 1.12 -16.06
C GLN A 224 13.39 2.22 -16.88
N VAL A 225 12.87 3.23 -16.19
CA VAL A 225 12.06 4.29 -16.81
C VAL A 225 12.90 5.19 -17.72
N ARG A 226 12.33 5.63 -18.85
CA ARG A 226 12.98 6.53 -19.81
C ARG A 226 12.34 7.92 -19.75
N VAL A 227 13.09 8.94 -20.16
CA VAL A 227 12.48 10.25 -20.43
C VAL A 227 11.46 10.08 -21.55
N GLY A 228 10.29 10.69 -21.40
CA GLY A 228 9.15 10.52 -22.29
C GLY A 228 8.17 9.42 -21.88
N THR A 229 8.53 8.53 -20.92
CA THR A 229 7.59 7.51 -20.41
C THR A 229 6.31 8.16 -19.92
N ARG A 230 5.16 7.67 -20.42
CA ARG A 230 3.82 8.11 -20.04
C ARG A 230 3.59 7.93 -18.54
N VAL A 231 2.94 8.90 -17.92
CA VAL A 231 2.51 8.86 -16.52
C VAL A 231 1.04 9.24 -16.47
N GLN A 232 0.19 8.39 -15.93
CA GLN A 232 -1.22 8.69 -15.68
C GLN A 232 -1.48 8.61 -14.17
N ILE A 233 -1.96 9.72 -13.60
CA ILE A 233 -2.30 9.84 -12.19
C ILE A 233 -3.82 9.86 -12.10
N ILE A 234 -4.39 8.87 -11.42
CA ILE A 234 -5.82 8.69 -11.19
C ILE A 234 -6.12 8.70 -9.69
N ASN A 235 -7.41 8.83 -9.35
CA ASN A 235 -7.90 8.74 -7.99
C ASN A 235 -9.15 7.86 -7.97
N GLU A 236 -8.95 6.54 -8.01
CA GLU A 236 -10.01 5.54 -8.13
C GLU A 236 -10.05 4.67 -6.86
N PRO A 237 -10.89 5.01 -5.86
CA PRO A 237 -11.04 4.20 -4.67
C PRO A 237 -11.81 2.89 -4.90
N VAL A 238 -12.51 2.76 -6.04
CA VAL A 238 -13.27 1.55 -6.40
C VAL A 238 -12.77 1.05 -7.74
N LYS A 239 -12.23 -0.17 -7.75
CA LYS A 239 -11.93 -0.93 -8.95
C LYS A 239 -12.87 -2.13 -9.01
N PHE A 240 -13.25 -2.54 -10.22
CA PHE A 240 -14.12 -3.68 -10.43
C PHE A 240 -13.75 -4.39 -11.73
N SER A 241 -14.09 -5.66 -11.85
CA SER A 241 -13.80 -6.44 -13.05
C SER A 241 -14.77 -7.60 -13.20
N VAL A 242 -15.04 -7.97 -14.46
CA VAL A 242 -15.65 -9.26 -14.83
C VAL A 242 -14.53 -10.08 -15.44
N GLU A 243 -14.09 -11.11 -14.72
CA GLU A 243 -12.96 -11.94 -15.12
C GLU A 243 -13.39 -12.96 -16.20
N PRO A 244 -12.43 -13.54 -16.97
CA PRO A 244 -12.73 -14.47 -18.05
C PRO A 244 -13.51 -15.73 -17.63
N ASP A 245 -13.45 -16.11 -16.34
CA ASP A 245 -14.20 -17.23 -15.76
C ASP A 245 -15.63 -16.82 -15.32
N GLY A 246 -16.05 -15.59 -15.61
CA GLY A 246 -17.35 -15.04 -15.23
C GLY A 246 -17.42 -14.53 -13.79
N LYS A 247 -16.36 -14.69 -12.99
CA LYS A 247 -16.33 -14.12 -11.63
C LYS A 247 -16.29 -12.61 -11.71
N ARG A 248 -16.98 -11.97 -10.77
CA ARG A 248 -17.03 -10.52 -10.63
C ARG A 248 -16.31 -10.13 -9.37
N TYR A 249 -15.40 -9.18 -9.49
CA TYR A 249 -14.64 -8.65 -8.37
C TYR A 249 -14.89 -7.17 -8.18
N ILE A 250 -14.87 -6.73 -6.94
CA ILE A 250 -14.73 -5.33 -6.55
C ILE A 250 -13.58 -5.21 -5.55
N GLU A 251 -12.76 -4.18 -5.67
CA GLU A 251 -11.76 -3.77 -4.69
C GLU A 251 -12.08 -2.34 -4.27
N VAL A 252 -12.31 -2.14 -2.99
CA VAL A 252 -12.74 -0.86 -2.43
C VAL A 252 -11.74 -0.38 -1.39
N HIS A 253 -11.13 0.76 -1.65
CA HIS A 253 -10.30 1.53 -0.74
C HIS A 253 -11.09 2.67 -0.09
N ARG A 254 -10.51 3.25 0.95
CA ARG A 254 -11.02 4.49 1.52
C ARG A 254 -10.72 5.65 0.54
N PRO A 255 -11.69 6.53 0.24
CA PRO A 255 -11.40 7.72 -0.55
C PRO A 255 -10.43 8.64 0.20
N LEU A 256 -9.74 9.52 -0.53
CA LEU A 256 -8.90 10.53 0.08
C LEU A 256 -9.79 11.59 0.74
N ALA A 257 -9.57 11.86 2.04
CA ALA A 257 -10.19 13.00 2.73
C ALA A 257 -9.97 14.31 1.96
N GLN A 258 -11.04 15.08 1.81
CA GLN A 258 -11.10 16.37 1.11
C GLN A 258 -11.12 17.55 2.07
N VAL A 259 -11.41 17.32 3.35
CA VAL A 259 -11.32 18.33 4.42
C VAL A 259 -10.67 17.74 5.68
N GLU A 260 -10.16 18.61 6.54
CA GLU A 260 -9.56 18.20 7.80
C GLU A 260 -10.61 17.58 8.73
N GLY A 261 -10.25 16.51 9.44
CA GLY A 261 -11.16 15.80 10.34
C GLY A 261 -12.18 14.88 9.66
N GLU A 262 -12.26 14.87 8.32
CA GLU A 262 -13.10 13.92 7.60
C GLU A 262 -12.66 12.48 7.89
N ASN A 263 -13.62 11.57 8.10
CA ASN A 263 -13.36 10.15 8.30
C ASN A 263 -13.54 9.37 6.98
N PRO A 264 -12.45 8.95 6.31
CA PRO A 264 -12.50 8.22 5.05
C PRO A 264 -13.24 6.89 5.10
N GLN A 265 -13.49 6.31 6.27
CA GLN A 265 -14.27 5.07 6.37
C GLN A 265 -15.74 5.29 6.00
N VAL A 266 -16.29 6.47 6.28
CA VAL A 266 -17.72 6.78 6.11
C VAL A 266 -17.97 7.85 5.04
N SER A 267 -16.93 8.50 4.53
CA SER A 267 -17.03 9.46 3.43
C SER A 267 -17.75 8.86 2.21
N PRO A 268 -18.65 9.60 1.55
CA PRO A 268 -19.26 9.16 0.30
C PRO A 268 -18.21 8.86 -0.77
N ILE A 269 -18.50 7.87 -1.61
CA ILE A 269 -17.70 7.58 -2.81
C ILE A 269 -18.55 7.94 -4.03
N THR A 270 -18.04 8.80 -4.89
CA THR A 270 -18.66 9.06 -6.19
C THR A 270 -18.40 7.88 -7.11
N HIS A 271 -19.47 7.35 -7.70
CA HIS A 271 -19.40 6.19 -8.59
C HIS A 271 -19.46 6.59 -10.06
N SER A 272 -18.73 5.88 -10.92
CA SER A 272 -18.80 6.05 -12.37
C SER A 272 -20.07 5.40 -12.95
N ALA A 273 -20.46 5.81 -14.16
CA ALA A 273 -21.55 5.17 -14.90
C ALA A 273 -21.26 3.69 -15.20
N ASP A 274 -20.00 3.34 -15.47
CA ASP A 274 -19.58 1.96 -15.69
C ASP A 274 -19.73 1.12 -14.42
N PHE A 275 -19.45 1.69 -13.24
CA PHE A 275 -19.71 1.02 -11.98
C PHE A 275 -21.22 0.80 -11.77
N ALA A 276 -22.05 1.82 -12.01
CA ALA A 276 -23.50 1.68 -11.92
C ALA A 276 -24.03 0.58 -12.85
N THR A 277 -23.49 0.50 -14.07
CA THR A 277 -23.79 -0.57 -15.03
C THR A 277 -23.36 -1.93 -14.47
N PHE A 278 -22.14 -2.05 -13.97
CA PHE A 278 -21.62 -3.28 -13.34
C PHE A 278 -22.52 -3.75 -12.20
N VAL A 279 -22.98 -2.86 -11.32
CA VAL A 279 -23.89 -3.18 -10.20
C VAL A 279 -25.27 -3.62 -10.69
N SER A 280 -25.76 -3.04 -11.79
CA SER A 280 -27.10 -3.34 -12.33
C SER A 280 -27.20 -4.67 -13.09
N GLN A 281 -26.07 -5.21 -13.57
CA GLN A 281 -26.03 -6.46 -14.34
C GLN A 281 -26.43 -7.67 -13.48
N ALA A 282 -27.22 -8.60 -14.03
CA ALA A 282 -27.75 -9.76 -13.31
C ALA A 282 -26.68 -10.70 -12.71
N GLY A 283 -25.45 -10.66 -13.24
CA GLY A 283 -24.33 -11.43 -12.70
C GLY A 283 -23.72 -10.86 -11.41
N SER A 284 -24.13 -9.67 -10.97
CA SER A 284 -23.60 -8.97 -9.79
C SER A 284 -24.54 -9.10 -8.59
N ASP A 285 -24.00 -9.50 -7.44
CA ASP A 285 -24.71 -9.53 -6.17
C ASP A 285 -24.62 -8.16 -5.48
N LYS A 286 -25.75 -7.44 -5.44
CA LYS A 286 -25.83 -6.10 -4.87
C LYS A 286 -25.51 -6.07 -3.37
N ALA A 287 -25.92 -7.09 -2.61
CA ALA A 287 -25.68 -7.14 -1.17
C ALA A 287 -24.18 -7.35 -0.87
N LEU A 288 -23.49 -8.18 -1.64
CA LEU A 288 -22.04 -8.34 -1.52
C LEU A 288 -21.29 -7.05 -1.92
N ILE A 289 -21.77 -6.33 -2.94
CA ILE A 289 -21.21 -5.04 -3.34
C ILE A 289 -21.39 -3.98 -2.25
N GLU A 290 -22.59 -3.83 -1.70
CA GLU A 290 -22.87 -2.90 -0.60
C GLU A 290 -21.99 -3.22 0.62
N LYS A 291 -21.83 -4.50 0.95
CA LYS A 291 -20.92 -4.95 2.00
C LYS A 291 -19.47 -4.55 1.71
N ALA A 292 -19.00 -4.72 0.48
CA ALA A 292 -17.65 -4.31 0.08
C ALA A 292 -17.45 -2.79 0.16
N LEU A 293 -18.43 -2.00 -0.31
CA LEU A 293 -18.44 -0.53 -0.27
C LEU A 293 -18.44 0.02 1.16
N SER A 294 -19.14 -0.65 2.07
CA SER A 294 -19.14 -0.31 3.49
C SER A 294 -17.82 -0.73 4.17
N ARG A 295 -17.32 -1.93 3.86
CA ARG A 295 -16.12 -2.49 4.49
C ARG A 295 -14.83 -1.79 4.09
N ARG A 296 -14.65 -1.46 2.81
CA ARG A 296 -13.45 -0.80 2.25
C ARG A 296 -12.14 -1.50 2.65
N ALA A 297 -12.05 -2.79 2.36
CA ALA A 297 -10.93 -3.63 2.81
C ALA A 297 -9.63 -3.45 2.01
N GLY A 298 -9.66 -2.72 0.90
CA GLY A 298 -8.49 -2.52 0.03
C GLY A 298 -7.95 -3.80 -0.62
N ILE A 299 -8.78 -4.86 -0.70
CA ILE A 299 -8.50 -6.12 -1.40
C ILE A 299 -9.69 -6.52 -2.28
N PRO A 300 -9.45 -7.22 -3.40
CA PRO A 300 -10.52 -7.75 -4.25
C PRO A 300 -11.41 -8.75 -3.49
N VAL A 301 -12.72 -8.61 -3.65
CA VAL A 301 -13.72 -9.56 -3.15
C VAL A 301 -14.65 -9.99 -4.27
N VAL A 302 -15.02 -11.27 -4.27
CA VAL A 302 -15.98 -11.82 -5.24
C VAL A 302 -17.38 -11.29 -4.91
N VAL A 303 -18.08 -10.81 -5.94
CA VAL A 303 -19.43 -10.25 -5.87
C VAL A 303 -20.34 -10.82 -6.97
N SER A 304 -20.05 -12.04 -7.44
CA SER A 304 -20.91 -12.74 -8.39
C SER A 304 -22.22 -13.18 -7.76
N SER A 305 -23.33 -13.09 -8.49
CA SER A 305 -24.61 -13.68 -8.09
C SER A 305 -24.47 -15.18 -7.82
N GLY A 306 -25.01 -15.66 -6.71
CA GLY A 306 -24.93 -17.07 -6.31
C GLY A 306 -23.60 -17.50 -5.69
N SER A 307 -22.65 -16.56 -5.49
CA SER A 307 -21.46 -16.84 -4.69
C SER A 307 -21.82 -16.86 -3.20
N SER A 308 -21.55 -17.97 -2.51
CA SER A 308 -21.52 -17.97 -1.05
C SER A 308 -20.42 -17.01 -0.59
N PRO A 309 -20.61 -16.26 0.52
CA PRO A 309 -19.56 -15.41 1.04
C PRO A 309 -18.31 -16.27 1.26
N SER A 310 -17.25 -15.99 0.49
CA SER A 310 -15.95 -16.64 0.71
C SER A 310 -15.62 -16.47 2.18
N ALA A 311 -15.47 -17.60 2.89
CA ALA A 311 -15.20 -17.60 4.31
C ALA A 311 -14.09 -16.60 4.59
N SER A 312 -14.41 -15.55 5.33
CA SER A 312 -13.40 -14.72 5.93
C SER A 312 -12.53 -15.67 6.73
N ASN A 313 -11.26 -15.81 6.36
CA ASN A 313 -10.27 -16.29 7.31
C ASN A 313 -10.43 -15.37 8.52
N SER A 314 -11.04 -15.92 9.56
CA SER A 314 -11.27 -15.24 10.82
C SER A 314 -9.90 -14.84 11.34
N VAL A 315 -9.54 -13.57 11.15
CA VAL A 315 -8.43 -12.99 11.87
C VAL A 315 -8.89 -12.97 13.33
N LEU A 316 -8.31 -13.86 14.14
CA LEU A 316 -8.57 -13.95 15.56
C LEU A 316 -8.42 -12.55 16.18
N SER A 317 -9.50 -12.06 16.80
CA SER A 317 -9.52 -10.77 17.47
C SER A 317 -8.69 -10.85 18.75
N VAL A 318 -7.76 -9.91 18.93
CA VAL A 318 -6.97 -9.71 20.16
C VAL A 318 -7.85 -9.25 21.34
N GLN A 319 -9.17 -9.09 21.14
CA GLN A 319 -10.10 -8.78 22.23
C GLN A 319 -10.39 -9.97 23.17
N ASN A 320 -10.07 -11.21 22.80
CA ASN A 320 -10.40 -12.38 23.65
C ASN A 320 -9.30 -12.89 24.58
N SER A 321 -8.13 -12.24 24.65
CA SER A 321 -7.03 -12.70 25.53
C SER A 321 -6.75 -11.81 26.75
N ARG A 322 -7.56 -10.77 27.00
CA ARG A 322 -7.43 -9.92 28.21
C ARG A 322 -8.50 -10.09 29.28
N VAL A 323 -9.48 -10.98 29.11
CA VAL A 323 -10.56 -11.17 30.10
C VAL A 323 -10.38 -12.46 30.94
N SER A 324 -9.56 -13.42 30.53
CA SER A 324 -9.39 -14.68 31.30
C SER A 324 -8.27 -14.69 32.33
N ALA A 325 -7.46 -13.62 32.44
CA ALA A 325 -6.39 -13.55 33.45
C ALA A 325 -6.76 -12.74 34.70
N ALA A 326 -7.91 -12.04 34.71
CA ALA A 326 -8.34 -11.19 35.84
C ALA A 326 -9.51 -11.76 36.65
N VAL A 327 -9.96 -12.99 36.35
CA VAL A 327 -11.08 -13.67 37.04
C VAL A 327 -10.63 -14.95 37.74
N ALA A 328 -9.32 -15.23 37.78
CA ALA A 328 -8.75 -16.43 38.39
C ALA A 328 -7.98 -16.17 39.71
N GLU A 329 -7.90 -14.93 40.19
CA GLU A 329 -7.18 -14.58 41.43
C GLU A 329 -8.07 -13.96 42.54
N GLU A 330 -9.41 -13.95 42.37
CA GLU A 330 -10.30 -13.33 43.35
C GLU A 330 -11.45 -14.23 43.84
N GLU A 331 -11.22 -15.56 43.94
CA GLU A 331 -12.09 -16.44 44.73
C GLU A 331 -11.25 -17.53 45.40
N GLY A 332 -10.72 -17.28 46.60
CA GLY A 332 -10.04 -18.35 47.31
C GLY A 332 -9.27 -18.04 48.59
N GLU A 333 -9.65 -17.08 49.44
CA GLU A 333 -9.19 -17.15 50.84
C GLU A 333 -10.12 -16.44 51.84
N LYS A 334 -11.05 -17.22 52.41
CA LYS A 334 -11.67 -16.94 53.71
C LYS A 334 -11.20 -18.00 54.71
N VAL A 335 -10.26 -17.58 55.54
CA VAL A 335 -10.13 -17.78 57.00
C VAL A 335 -10.71 -19.06 57.60
N THR A 336 -9.84 -19.86 58.22
CA THR A 336 -10.11 -20.51 59.51
C THR A 336 -8.87 -20.52 60.40
N GLN A 337 -9.05 -19.89 61.57
CA GLN A 337 -8.29 -19.93 62.85
C GLN A 337 -6.92 -19.26 62.92
#